data_AF-A0A1G7K703-F1
#
_entry.id   AF-A0A1G7K703-F1
#
_cell.length_a   1.000
_cell.length_b   1.000
_cell.length_c   1.000
_cell.angle_alpha   90.00
_cell.angle_beta   90.00
_cell.angle_gamma   90.00
#
_symmetry.space_group_name_H-M   'P 1'
#
loop_
_entity.id
_entity.type
_entity.pdbx_description
1 polymer ?
#
loop_
_entity_poly.entity_id
_entity_poly.type
_entity_poly.pdbx_seq_one_letter_code
_entity_poly.pdbx_strand_id
1 'polypeptide(L)'
;MRRRTLLKGAVLTGGAALGAGYWALPAGPRPAAVSLEGARQVLADLQGKTLQSIRGWSPSEVFNHCAQSIDYSIDGYPELKAAWFRHSLGPAAFAVFSARGAMRHPLDEAIPGAAALTEPADQASALQRLQMAFQRFAEYRGRLQPHFAYGALEHGEYAEAHVLHLYNHLSLIRIA
;
A
#
# COMPACT_ATOMS: atom_id res chain seq x y z
N MET A 1 64.75 16.14 -16.35
CA MET A 1 64.57 15.40 -15.08
C MET A 1 63.61 16.24 -14.23
N ARG A 2 62.51 15.81 -13.62
CA ARG A 2 61.92 14.52 -13.24
C ARG A 2 60.40 14.74 -13.14
N ARG A 3 59.63 13.80 -13.70
CA ARG A 3 58.17 13.67 -13.53
C ARG A 3 57.80 13.52 -12.06
N ARG A 4 56.73 14.19 -11.61
CA ARG A 4 55.88 13.72 -10.50
C ARG A 4 54.41 14.06 -10.80
N THR A 5 53.79 13.13 -11.51
CA THR A 5 52.34 12.90 -11.57
C THR A 5 51.81 12.69 -10.16
N LEU A 6 50.83 13.49 -9.74
CA LEU A 6 49.98 13.21 -8.59
C LEU A 6 48.56 12.99 -9.08
N LEU A 7 48.25 11.73 -9.37
CA LEU A 7 46.89 11.21 -9.36
C LEU A 7 46.35 11.37 -7.93
N LYS A 8 45.43 12.32 -7.73
CA LYS A 8 44.64 12.41 -6.51
C LYS A 8 43.26 11.84 -6.78
N GLY A 9 43.08 10.61 -6.29
CA GLY A 9 41.83 9.94 -5.91
C GLY A 9 40.55 10.35 -6.60
N ALA A 10 40.12 9.54 -7.57
CA ALA A 10 38.69 9.36 -7.79
C ALA A 10 38.13 8.65 -6.53
N VAL A 11 37.61 9.44 -5.60
CA VAL A 11 36.68 8.92 -4.60
C VAL A 11 35.47 8.43 -5.40
N LEU A 12 35.28 7.11 -5.42
CA LEU A 12 34.05 6.49 -5.91
C LEU A 12 32.90 6.97 -5.00
N THR A 13 32.31 8.11 -5.32
CA THR A 13 31.02 8.56 -4.81
C THR A 13 29.89 7.73 -5.44
N GLY A 14 30.00 6.40 -5.36
CA GLY A 14 29.00 5.47 -5.90
C GLY A 14 27.72 5.40 -5.07
N GLY A 15 27.77 5.80 -3.78
CA GLY A 15 26.62 5.73 -2.88
C GLY A 15 25.61 6.87 -3.04
N ALA A 16 26.08 8.10 -3.31
CA ALA A 16 25.21 9.27 -3.36
C ALA A 16 24.35 9.34 -4.63
N ALA A 17 24.89 8.88 -5.77
CA ALA A 17 24.20 8.94 -7.06
C ALA A 17 23.02 7.94 -7.13
N LEU A 18 23.18 6.74 -6.55
CA LEU A 18 22.10 5.74 -6.49
C LEU A 18 20.98 6.18 -5.53
N GLY A 19 21.34 6.79 -4.39
CA GLY A 19 20.37 7.32 -3.43
C GLY A 19 19.53 8.47 -3.99
N ALA A 20 20.18 9.47 -4.60
CA ALA A 20 19.46 10.63 -5.16
C ALA A 20 18.55 10.25 -6.33
N GLY A 21 19.00 9.35 -7.21
CA GLY A 21 18.19 8.87 -8.34
C GLY A 21 16.94 8.11 -7.89
N TYR A 22 17.05 7.30 -6.84
CA TYR A 22 15.92 6.56 -6.27
C TYR A 22 14.84 7.50 -5.68
N TRP A 23 15.26 8.56 -4.97
CA TRP A 23 14.33 9.55 -4.42
C TRP A 23 13.70 10.46 -5.49
N ALA A 24 14.34 10.59 -6.66
CA ALA A 24 13.81 11.37 -7.79
C ALA A 24 12.74 10.62 -8.61
N LEU A 25 12.59 9.30 -8.45
CA LEU A 25 11.54 8.54 -9.13
C LEU A 25 10.14 8.91 -8.60
N PRO A 26 9.10 8.92 -9.46
CA PRO A 26 7.74 9.21 -9.03
C PRO A 26 7.29 8.29 -7.88
N ALA A 27 6.79 8.89 -6.81
CA ALA A 27 6.11 8.16 -5.73
C ALA A 27 4.63 7.94 -6.08
N GLY A 28 3.99 6.96 -5.44
CA GLY A 28 2.54 6.83 -5.46
C GLY A 28 1.85 8.03 -4.81
N PRO A 29 0.52 8.17 -4.97
CA PRO A 29 -0.24 9.26 -4.36
C PRO A 29 -0.17 9.23 -2.83
N ARG A 30 -0.21 10.42 -2.22
CA ARG A 30 -0.32 10.61 -0.77
C ARG A 30 -1.29 11.75 -0.48
N PRO A 31 -2.60 11.49 -0.52
CA PRO A 31 -3.62 12.53 -0.30
C PRO A 31 -3.64 13.07 1.13
N ALA A 32 -3.16 12.29 2.11
CA ALA A 32 -3.04 12.69 3.51
C ALA A 32 -1.87 11.97 4.20
N ALA A 33 -1.66 12.21 5.51
CA ALA A 33 -0.66 11.49 6.29
C ALA A 33 -0.84 9.96 6.19
N VAL A 34 0.27 9.20 6.20
CA VAL A 34 0.24 7.74 6.20
C VAL A 34 -0.06 7.26 7.62
N SER A 35 -1.31 7.39 8.02
CA SER A 35 -1.82 6.98 9.32
C SER A 35 -3.27 6.56 9.19
N LEU A 36 -3.76 5.75 10.15
CA LEU A 36 -5.17 5.34 10.18
C LEU A 36 -6.10 6.55 10.23
N GLU A 37 -5.73 7.59 10.99
CA GLU A 37 -6.49 8.83 11.06
C GLU A 37 -6.54 9.56 9.71
N GLY A 38 -5.40 9.67 9.03
CA GLY A 38 -5.34 10.27 7.70
C GLY A 38 -6.19 9.52 6.68
N ALA A 39 -6.15 8.19 6.69
CA ALA A 39 -7.00 7.37 5.83
C ALA A 39 -8.48 7.55 6.17
N ARG A 40 -8.86 7.55 7.45
CA ARG A 40 -10.26 7.78 7.88
C ARG A 40 -10.77 9.14 7.42
N GLN A 41 -9.97 10.20 7.53
CA GLN A 41 -10.35 11.53 7.05
C GLN A 41 -10.56 11.53 5.53
N VAL A 42 -9.62 10.94 4.77
CA VAL A 42 -9.76 10.82 3.30
C VAL A 42 -11.05 10.08 2.93
N LEU A 43 -11.38 8.99 3.62
CA LEU A 43 -12.62 8.25 3.37
C LEU A 43 -13.88 9.04 3.77
N ALA A 44 -13.81 9.83 4.85
CA ALA A 44 -14.91 10.70 5.27
C ALA A 44 -15.18 11.80 4.23
N ASP A 45 -14.13 12.38 3.63
CA ASP A 45 -14.26 13.42 2.61
C ASP A 45 -14.92 12.93 1.31
N LEU A 46 -14.84 11.61 1.05
CA LEU A 46 -15.50 10.95 -0.09
C LEU A 46 -16.98 10.63 0.19
N GLN A 47 -17.44 10.73 1.43
CA GLN A 47 -18.82 10.41 1.80
C GLN A 47 -19.82 11.35 1.10
N GLY A 48 -20.85 10.77 0.50
CA GLY A 48 -21.87 11.50 -0.25
C GLY A 48 -21.38 12.10 -1.58
N LYS A 49 -20.13 11.84 -1.99
CA LYS A 49 -19.62 12.24 -3.30
C LYS A 49 -19.93 11.16 -4.34
N THR A 50 -20.30 11.56 -5.55
CA THR A 50 -20.35 10.64 -6.68
C THR A 50 -18.92 10.44 -7.18
N LEU A 51 -18.47 9.19 -7.26
CA LEU A 51 -17.15 8.84 -7.77
C LEU A 51 -17.29 8.13 -9.11
N GLN A 52 -16.27 8.29 -9.95
CA GLN A 52 -16.18 7.60 -11.23
C GLN A 52 -14.80 6.94 -11.36
N SER A 53 -14.79 5.79 -12.04
CA SER A 53 -13.53 5.13 -12.40
C SER A 53 -12.78 5.96 -13.44
N ILE A 54 -11.49 6.14 -13.23
CA ILE A 54 -10.56 6.65 -14.23
C ILE A 54 -10.22 5.53 -15.22
N ARG A 55 -10.06 4.30 -14.72
CA ARG A 55 -9.80 3.08 -15.49
C ARG A 55 -9.98 1.83 -14.63
N GLY A 56 -10.30 0.70 -15.26
CA GLY A 56 -10.35 -0.60 -14.59
C GLY A 56 -11.53 -0.69 -13.62
N TRP A 57 -11.25 -1.02 -12.36
CA TRP A 57 -12.26 -1.22 -11.32
C TRP A 57 -13.15 0.00 -11.09
N SER A 58 -14.41 -0.29 -10.78
CA SER A 58 -15.38 0.68 -10.26
C SER A 58 -15.01 1.16 -8.85
N PRO A 59 -15.57 2.28 -8.39
CA PRO A 59 -15.38 2.74 -7.01
C PRO A 59 -15.76 1.71 -5.94
N SER A 60 -16.83 0.93 -6.13
CA SER A 60 -17.20 -0.11 -5.18
C SER A 60 -16.19 -1.25 -5.15
N GLU A 61 -15.70 -1.72 -6.30
CA GLU A 61 -14.63 -2.73 -6.37
C GLU A 61 -13.34 -2.27 -5.70
N VAL A 62 -12.93 -1.00 -5.91
CA VAL A 62 -11.78 -0.40 -5.24
C VAL A 62 -11.93 -0.44 -3.71
N PHE A 63 -13.07 0.01 -3.19
CA PHE A 63 -13.31 0.00 -1.75
C PHE A 63 -13.39 -1.43 -1.19
N ASN A 64 -14.04 -2.33 -1.92
CA ASN A 64 -14.18 -3.73 -1.52
C ASN A 64 -12.82 -4.43 -1.45
N HIS A 65 -11.94 -4.18 -2.42
CA HIS A 65 -10.59 -4.72 -2.44
C HIS A 65 -9.75 -4.26 -1.25
N CYS A 66 -9.73 -2.95 -0.99
CA CYS A 66 -9.02 -2.40 0.17
C CYS A 66 -9.56 -2.99 1.48
N ALA A 67 -10.88 -3.11 1.61
CA ALA A 67 -11.53 -3.66 2.79
C ALA A 67 -11.21 -5.16 2.99
N GLN A 68 -11.19 -5.95 1.91
CA GLN A 68 -10.76 -7.36 1.97
C GLN A 68 -9.33 -7.49 2.48
N SER A 69 -8.39 -6.66 1.98
CA SER A 69 -7.01 -6.71 2.48
C SER A 69 -6.92 -6.42 3.98
N ILE A 70 -7.71 -5.47 4.47
CA ILE A 70 -7.77 -5.15 5.91
C ILE A 70 -8.38 -6.32 6.69
N ASP A 71 -9.52 -6.85 6.27
CA ASP A 71 -10.18 -7.97 6.94
C ASP A 71 -9.26 -9.21 7.00
N TYR A 72 -8.56 -9.54 5.91
CA TYR A 72 -7.65 -10.67 5.88
C TYR A 72 -6.39 -10.51 6.74
N SER A 73 -6.04 -9.30 7.16
CA SER A 73 -5.02 -9.13 8.22
C SER A 73 -5.48 -9.69 9.57
N ILE A 74 -6.79 -9.76 9.80
CA ILE A 74 -7.40 -10.34 11.01
C ILE A 74 -7.80 -11.79 10.77
N ASP A 75 -8.51 -12.05 9.67
CA ASP A 75 -9.16 -13.35 9.40
C ASP A 75 -8.23 -14.35 8.69
N GLY A 76 -7.22 -13.84 8.00
CA GLY A 76 -6.25 -14.64 7.24
C GLY A 76 -6.47 -14.53 5.73
N TYR A 77 -5.37 -14.33 5.00
CA TYR A 77 -5.40 -14.31 3.54
C TYR A 77 -5.68 -15.73 3.00
N PRO A 78 -6.55 -15.89 1.99
CA PRO A 78 -6.93 -17.21 1.46
C PRO A 78 -5.75 -17.99 0.88
N GLU A 79 -4.87 -17.30 0.18
CA GLU A 79 -3.64 -17.86 -0.36
C GLU A 79 -2.44 -16.98 -0.01
N LEU A 80 -1.33 -17.62 0.32
CA LEU A 80 -0.09 -16.95 0.67
C LEU A 80 0.98 -17.25 -0.38
N LYS A 81 1.78 -16.24 -0.77
CA LYS A 81 2.97 -16.46 -1.62
C LYS A 81 3.96 -17.38 -0.92
N ALA A 82 4.83 -18.06 -1.66
CA ALA A 82 5.80 -19.01 -1.08
C ALA A 82 6.59 -18.44 0.12
N ALA A 83 6.90 -19.29 1.11
CA ALA A 83 7.54 -18.86 2.36
C ALA A 83 8.84 -18.08 2.12
N TRP A 84 9.71 -18.55 1.20
CA TRP A 84 10.95 -17.86 0.87
C TRP A 84 10.72 -16.41 0.41
N PHE A 85 9.62 -16.14 -0.31
CA PHE A 85 9.27 -14.80 -0.79
C PHE A 85 8.85 -13.90 0.38
N ARG A 86 7.98 -14.43 1.26
CA ARG A 86 7.47 -13.72 2.44
C ARG A 86 8.55 -13.48 3.50
N HIS A 87 9.68 -14.17 3.43
CA HIS A 87 10.84 -13.96 4.31
C HIS A 87 11.99 -13.18 3.64
N SER A 88 11.81 -12.68 2.41
CA SER A 88 12.85 -11.93 1.68
C SER A 88 12.28 -10.76 0.89
N LEU A 89 11.87 -10.99 -0.35
CA LEU A 89 11.43 -9.95 -1.29
C LEU A 89 10.18 -9.20 -0.81
N GLY A 90 9.27 -9.89 -0.13
CA GLY A 90 8.07 -9.29 0.45
C GLY A 90 8.40 -8.18 1.46
N PRO A 91 9.04 -8.51 2.59
CA PRO A 91 9.49 -7.52 3.57
C PRO A 91 10.36 -6.43 2.97
N ALA A 92 11.26 -6.76 2.04
CA ALA A 92 12.11 -5.76 1.36
C ALA A 92 11.28 -4.76 0.54
N ALA A 93 10.26 -5.21 -0.18
CA ALA A 93 9.34 -4.34 -0.91
C ALA A 93 8.55 -3.44 0.05
N PHE A 94 8.04 -3.99 1.16
CA PHE A 94 7.35 -3.21 2.18
C PHE A 94 8.24 -2.13 2.78
N ALA A 95 9.50 -2.45 3.15
CA ALA A 95 10.45 -1.49 3.68
C ALA A 95 10.72 -0.32 2.70
N VAL A 96 10.80 -0.61 1.40
CA VAL A 96 10.89 0.40 0.34
C VAL A 96 9.65 1.31 0.33
N PHE A 97 8.45 0.74 0.39
CA PHE A 97 7.21 1.52 0.39
C PHE A 97 7.04 2.38 1.65
N SER A 98 7.36 1.81 2.81
CA SER A 98 7.36 2.50 4.11
C SER A 98 8.34 3.67 4.12
N ALA A 99 9.61 3.44 3.74
CA ALA A 99 10.61 4.49 3.66
C ALA A 99 10.21 5.62 2.69
N ARG A 100 9.51 5.27 1.59
CA ARG A 100 8.99 6.26 0.63
C ARG A 100 7.74 6.97 1.14
N GLY A 101 6.98 6.38 2.07
CA GLY A 101 5.64 6.79 2.47
C GLY A 101 4.61 6.66 1.33
N ALA A 102 4.90 5.84 0.31
CA ALA A 102 4.05 5.64 -0.85
C ALA A 102 4.31 4.27 -1.47
N MET A 103 3.24 3.56 -1.84
CA MET A 103 3.30 2.26 -2.50
C MET A 103 2.98 2.41 -4.00
N ARG A 104 3.55 1.51 -4.81
CA ARG A 104 3.10 1.30 -6.20
C ARG A 104 3.13 -0.19 -6.52
N HIS A 105 2.00 -0.73 -6.92
CA HIS A 105 1.84 -2.11 -7.41
C HIS A 105 0.75 -2.14 -8.51
N PRO A 106 0.62 -3.25 -9.27
CA PRO A 106 -0.48 -3.43 -10.22
C PRO A 106 -1.83 -3.24 -9.53
N LEU A 107 -2.72 -2.47 -10.17
CA LEU A 107 -3.96 -1.98 -9.57
C LEU A 107 -5.20 -2.79 -9.97
N ASP A 108 -5.02 -3.77 -10.85
CA ASP A 108 -6.03 -4.66 -11.43
C ASP A 108 -5.86 -6.13 -10.96
N GLU A 109 -5.03 -6.36 -9.93
CA GLU A 109 -4.79 -7.68 -9.36
C GLU A 109 -5.62 -7.89 -8.08
N ALA A 110 -6.55 -8.85 -8.13
CA ALA A 110 -7.28 -9.27 -6.94
C ALA A 110 -6.34 -10.02 -5.96
N ILE A 111 -6.72 -10.04 -4.68
CA ILE A 111 -6.02 -10.83 -3.67
C ILE A 111 -6.15 -12.32 -4.04
N PRO A 112 -5.06 -13.10 -4.09
CA PRO A 112 -5.11 -14.52 -4.43
C PRO A 112 -6.11 -15.30 -3.56
N GLY A 113 -7.01 -16.04 -4.23
CA GLY A 113 -8.05 -16.84 -3.59
C GLY A 113 -9.18 -16.06 -2.90
N ALA A 114 -9.20 -14.73 -2.97
CA ALA A 114 -10.24 -13.92 -2.34
C ALA A 114 -11.58 -13.99 -3.09
N ALA A 115 -12.66 -13.74 -2.35
CA ALA A 115 -14.00 -13.58 -2.92
C ALA A 115 -14.04 -12.44 -3.97
N ALA A 116 -14.97 -12.55 -4.92
CA ALA A 116 -15.18 -11.53 -5.94
C ALA A 116 -15.49 -10.15 -5.33
N LEU A 117 -15.06 -9.07 -5.99
CA LEU A 117 -15.17 -7.69 -5.50
C LEU A 117 -16.57 -7.05 -5.72
N THR A 118 -17.56 -7.88 -6.05
CA THR A 118 -18.89 -7.43 -6.51
C THR A 118 -19.81 -6.99 -5.38
N GLU A 119 -19.48 -7.30 -4.12
CA GLU A 119 -20.35 -7.01 -2.97
C GLU A 119 -19.64 -6.24 -1.85
N PRO A 120 -20.23 -5.14 -1.34
CA PRO A 120 -21.44 -4.48 -1.84
C PRO A 120 -21.24 -3.85 -3.23
N ALA A 121 -22.26 -3.94 -4.09
CA ALA A 121 -22.21 -3.36 -5.44
C ALA A 121 -22.31 -1.83 -5.45
N ASP A 122 -23.08 -1.27 -4.50
CA ASP A 122 -23.28 0.17 -4.35
C ASP A 122 -22.05 0.88 -3.76
N GLN A 123 -21.71 2.05 -4.29
CA GLN A 123 -20.53 2.82 -3.90
C GLN A 123 -20.59 3.26 -2.42
N ALA A 124 -21.73 3.77 -1.96
CA ALA A 124 -21.85 4.28 -0.60
C ALA A 124 -21.71 3.13 0.42
N SER A 125 -22.34 2.00 0.10
CA SER A 125 -22.26 0.77 0.89
C SER A 125 -20.84 0.19 0.93
N ALA A 126 -20.13 0.19 -0.20
CA ALA A 126 -18.74 -0.27 -0.27
C ALA A 126 -17.78 0.66 0.49
N LEU A 127 -17.97 1.99 0.42
CA LEU A 127 -17.22 2.97 1.22
C LEU A 127 -17.46 2.73 2.72
N GLN A 128 -18.71 2.53 3.13
CA GLN A 128 -19.06 2.21 4.51
C GLN A 128 -18.40 0.89 4.96
N ARG A 129 -18.39 -0.15 4.11
CA ARG A 129 -17.70 -1.41 4.39
C ARG A 129 -16.21 -1.19 4.66
N LEU A 130 -15.54 -0.37 3.85
CA LEU A 130 -14.14 -0.04 4.04
C LEU A 130 -13.88 0.73 5.34
N GLN A 131 -14.73 1.70 5.67
CA GLN A 131 -14.66 2.42 6.95
C GLN A 131 -14.81 1.46 8.14
N MET A 132 -15.74 0.49 8.07
CA MET A 132 -15.92 -0.54 9.09
C MET A 132 -14.70 -1.46 9.20
N ALA A 133 -14.07 -1.85 8.09
CA ALA A 133 -12.85 -2.66 8.11
C ALA A 133 -11.69 -1.93 8.82
N PHE A 134 -11.49 -0.64 8.53
CA PHE A 134 -10.52 0.19 9.24
C PHE A 134 -10.81 0.31 10.73
N GLN A 135 -12.06 0.53 11.11
CA GLN A 135 -12.48 0.60 12.52
C GLN A 135 -12.19 -0.73 13.22
N ARG A 136 -12.62 -1.84 12.63
CA ARG A 136 -12.37 -3.20 13.13
C ARG A 136 -10.88 -3.47 13.34
N PHE A 137 -10.04 -3.12 12.37
CA PHE A 137 -8.58 -3.26 12.48
C PHE A 137 -7.98 -2.38 13.57
N ALA A 138 -8.40 -1.12 13.69
CA ALA A 138 -7.92 -0.20 14.71
C ALA A 138 -8.24 -0.67 16.14
N GLU A 139 -9.39 -1.33 16.32
CA GLU A 139 -9.85 -1.88 17.60
C GLU A 139 -9.31 -3.28 17.90
N TYR A 140 -8.85 -4.01 16.87
CA TYR A 140 -8.36 -5.37 17.05
C TYR A 140 -7.12 -5.43 17.95
N ARG A 141 -7.15 -6.31 18.94
CA ARG A 141 -6.05 -6.57 19.89
C ARG A 141 -5.58 -8.03 19.87
N GLY A 142 -6.17 -8.85 18.99
CA GLY A 142 -5.77 -10.24 18.83
C GLY A 142 -4.50 -10.37 17.98
N ARG A 143 -4.06 -11.61 17.79
CA ARG A 143 -2.96 -11.92 16.89
C ARG A 143 -3.39 -11.69 15.45
N LEU A 144 -2.63 -10.91 14.70
CA LEU A 144 -2.82 -10.72 13.26
C LEU A 144 -2.28 -11.92 12.48
N GLN A 145 -2.89 -12.17 11.33
CA GLN A 145 -2.45 -13.22 10.41
C GLN A 145 -1.30 -12.69 9.53
N PRO A 146 -0.47 -13.56 8.93
CA PRO A 146 0.59 -13.12 8.03
C PRO A 146 0.03 -12.49 6.74
N HIS A 147 0.67 -11.42 6.26
CA HIS A 147 0.34 -10.80 4.98
C HIS A 147 0.71 -11.75 3.84
N PHE A 148 -0.17 -11.87 2.83
CA PHE A 148 0.03 -12.82 1.73
C PHE A 148 1.37 -12.66 1.00
N ALA A 149 1.88 -11.43 0.92
CA ALA A 149 3.16 -11.11 0.28
C ALA A 149 4.28 -10.76 1.29
N TYR A 150 3.96 -10.08 2.39
CA TYR A 150 4.96 -9.47 3.28
C TYR A 150 5.31 -10.35 4.49
N GLY A 151 4.57 -11.44 4.73
CA GLY A 151 4.81 -12.29 5.88
C GLY A 151 4.23 -11.67 7.17
N ALA A 152 4.83 -12.02 8.32
CA ALA A 152 4.38 -11.49 9.60
C ALA A 152 4.66 -9.99 9.69
N LEU A 153 3.65 -9.23 10.08
CA LEU A 153 3.74 -7.79 10.32
C LEU A 153 3.13 -7.49 11.69
N GLU A 154 3.72 -6.53 12.39
CA GLU A 154 3.15 -5.95 13.60
C GLU A 154 1.95 -5.06 13.28
N HIS A 155 1.14 -4.72 14.29
CA HIS A 155 -0.07 -3.90 14.10
C HIS A 155 0.24 -2.55 13.43
N GLY A 156 1.32 -1.87 13.84
CA GLY A 156 1.74 -0.61 13.23
C GLY A 156 2.20 -0.75 11.77
N GLU A 157 2.89 -1.84 11.43
CA GLU A 157 3.31 -2.12 10.06
C GLU A 157 2.11 -2.43 9.16
N TYR A 158 1.13 -3.18 9.68
CA TYR A 158 -0.13 -3.39 8.98
C TYR A 158 -0.93 -2.09 8.79
N ALA A 159 -0.98 -1.23 9.81
CA ALA A 159 -1.62 0.07 9.70
C ALA A 159 -1.02 0.89 8.55
N GLU A 160 0.31 0.93 8.47
CA GLU A 160 1.02 1.59 7.37
C GLU A 160 0.73 0.92 6.02
N ALA A 161 0.84 -0.42 5.93
CA ALA A 161 0.58 -1.17 4.71
C ALA A 161 -0.83 -0.91 4.15
N HIS A 162 -1.86 -0.94 5.02
CA HIS A 162 -3.25 -0.70 4.65
C HIS A 162 -3.48 0.71 4.11
N VAL A 163 -2.85 1.72 4.72
CA VAL A 163 -2.99 3.12 4.29
C VAL A 163 -2.27 3.36 2.98
N LEU A 164 -1.05 2.85 2.83
CA LEU A 164 -0.29 2.91 1.58
C LEU A 164 -1.03 2.24 0.43
N HIS A 165 -1.61 1.07 0.71
CA HIS A 165 -2.42 0.31 -0.24
C HIS A 165 -3.68 1.08 -0.65
N LEU A 166 -4.43 1.62 0.32
CA LEU A 166 -5.60 2.47 0.07
C LEU A 166 -5.22 3.62 -0.86
N TYR A 167 -4.19 4.39 -0.51
CA TYR A 167 -3.82 5.56 -1.30
C TYR A 167 -3.43 5.20 -2.72
N ASN A 168 -2.70 4.11 -2.93
CA ASN A 168 -2.38 3.63 -4.27
C ASN A 168 -3.65 3.31 -5.06
N HIS A 169 -4.62 2.61 -4.46
CA HIS A 169 -5.88 2.25 -5.13
C HIS A 169 -6.82 3.42 -5.38
N LEU A 170 -6.82 4.46 -4.54
CA LEU A 170 -7.60 5.67 -4.78
C LEU A 170 -7.18 6.38 -6.09
N SER A 171 -6.00 6.10 -6.65
CA SER A 171 -5.60 6.62 -7.97
C SER A 171 -6.42 6.07 -9.14
N LEU A 172 -7.23 5.02 -8.93
CA LEU A 172 -8.15 4.49 -9.94
C LEU A 172 -9.46 5.27 -10.04
N ILE A 173 -9.76 6.14 -9.08
CA ILE A 173 -11.07 6.80 -8.98
C ILE A 173 -10.92 8.30 -8.73
N ARG A 174 -11.96 9.05 -9.07
CA ARG A 174 -12.04 10.49 -8.80
C ARG A 174 -13.48 10.90 -8.51
N ILE A 175 -13.64 12.05 -7.87
CA ILE A 175 -14.94 12.73 -7.80
C ILE A 175 -15.38 13.08 -9.23
N ALA A 176 -16.66 12.80 -9.50
CA ALA A 176 -17.29 13.03 -10.80
C ALA A 176 -17.28 14.51 -11.20
#